data_AF-A0AAP8LAD9-F1
#
_entry.id   AF-A0AAP8LAD9-F1
#
_cell.length_a   1.000
_cell.length_b   1.000
_cell.length_c   1.000
_cell.angle_alpha   90.00
_cell.angle_beta   90.00
_cell.angle_gamma   90.00
#
_symmetry.space_group_name_H-M   'P 1'
#
loop_
_entity.id
_entity.type
_entity.pdbx_description
1 polymer ?
#
loop_
_entity_poly.entity_id
_entity_poly.type
_entity_poly.pdbx_seq_one_letter_code
_entity_poly.pdbx_strand_id
1 'polypeptide(L)'
;GEWLAEDEIRAVLDAVRDAVRCVSYQVAEDTRRIRAALTTTGQTLLTRQTRRFRLVVKESDYPCWLDEDDENLPVVLDAILNRGARFSAVEMYLVSDCIEHILSSGLACDVLRI
;
A
#
# COMPACT_ATOMS: atom_id res chain seq x y z
N GLY A 1 -2.83 14.58 48.36
CA GLY A 1 -2.00 14.63 47.15
C GLY A 1 -1.55 16.06 46.99
N GLU A 2 -0.27 16.28 46.71
CA GLU A 2 0.21 17.60 46.28
C GLU A 2 -0.37 17.93 44.90
N TRP A 3 -0.82 19.16 44.75
CA TRP A 3 -1.24 19.69 43.46
C TRP A 3 0.00 20.14 42.70
N LEU A 4 0.00 19.97 41.37
CA LEU A 4 1.10 20.42 40.51
C LEU A 4 1.29 21.94 40.64
N ALA A 5 2.53 22.38 40.68
CA ALA A 5 2.90 23.78 40.58
C ALA A 5 2.64 24.30 39.15
N GLU A 6 2.57 25.62 38.99
CA GLU A 6 2.21 26.25 37.72
C GLU A 6 3.20 25.93 36.58
N ASP A 7 4.49 25.84 36.91
CA ASP A 7 5.55 25.42 35.99
C ASP A 7 5.43 23.96 35.58
N GLU A 8 5.08 23.07 36.52
CA GLU A 8 4.81 21.66 36.23
C GLU A 8 3.59 21.49 35.32
N ILE A 9 2.53 22.28 35.56
CA ILE A 9 1.34 22.30 34.68
C ILE A 9 1.73 22.76 33.27
N ARG A 10 2.53 23.82 33.14
CA ARG A 10 3.03 24.29 31.83
C ARG A 10 3.85 23.22 31.13
N ALA A 11 4.77 22.56 31.85
CA ALA A 11 5.60 21.50 31.28
C ALA A 11 4.76 20.32 30.77
N VAL A 12 3.73 19.91 31.52
CA VAL A 12 2.80 18.87 31.08
C VAL A 12 2.02 19.30 29.84
N LEU A 13 1.50 20.53 29.81
CA LEU A 13 0.75 21.04 28.67
C LEU A 13 1.63 21.14 27.41
N ASP A 14 2.88 21.58 27.54
CA ASP A 14 3.84 21.64 26.44
C ASP A 14 4.17 20.24 25.94
N ALA A 15 4.43 19.27 26.84
CA ALA A 15 4.67 17.89 26.46
C ALA A 15 3.47 17.25 25.75
N VAL A 16 2.24 17.48 26.22
CA VAL A 16 1.02 17.01 25.56
C VAL A 16 0.86 17.66 24.19
N ARG A 17 1.09 18.96 24.09
CA ARG A 17 1.02 19.70 22.82
C ARG A 17 2.02 19.15 21.80
N ASP A 18 3.23 18.86 22.23
CA ASP A 18 4.27 18.32 21.35
C ASP A 18 3.98 16.87 20.95
N ALA A 19 3.45 16.05 21.86
CA ALA A 19 2.98 14.70 21.53
C ALA A 19 1.85 14.73 20.48
N VAL A 20 0.85 15.59 20.65
CA VAL A 20 -0.25 15.77 19.69
C VAL A 20 0.27 16.20 18.32
N ARG A 21 1.22 17.15 18.28
CA ARG A 21 1.86 17.58 17.03
C ARG A 21 2.62 16.45 16.37
N CYS A 22 3.41 15.70 17.13
CA CYS A 22 4.20 14.58 16.62
C CYS A 22 3.29 13.53 15.97
N VAL A 23 2.23 13.12 16.66
CA VAL A 23 1.25 12.17 16.12
C VAL A 23 0.56 12.74 14.87
N SER A 24 0.19 14.01 14.88
CA SER A 24 -0.45 14.66 13.72
C SER A 24 0.46 14.67 12.49
N TYR A 25 1.74 14.97 12.67
CA TYR A 25 2.72 14.93 11.58
C TYR A 25 2.93 13.50 11.05
N GLN A 26 3.01 12.51 11.94
CA GLN A 26 3.15 11.11 11.57
C GLN A 26 1.95 10.65 10.73
N VAL A 27 0.72 10.89 11.22
CA VAL A 27 -0.51 10.56 10.49
C VAL A 27 -0.54 11.24 9.11
N ALA A 28 -0.15 12.52 9.03
CA ALA A 28 -0.14 13.25 7.76
C ALA A 28 0.91 12.73 6.76
N GLU A 29 2.05 12.26 7.24
CA GLU A 29 3.10 11.63 6.44
C GLU A 29 2.67 10.23 5.97
N ASP A 30 2.19 9.39 6.88
CA ASP A 30 1.72 8.03 6.57
C ASP A 30 0.55 8.06 5.59
N THR A 31 -0.40 8.99 5.77
CA THR A 31 -1.49 9.21 4.81
C THR A 31 -0.96 9.52 3.41
N ARG A 32 0.09 10.35 3.30
CA ARG A 32 0.71 10.68 2.00
C ARG A 32 1.39 9.47 1.38
N ARG A 33 2.09 8.66 2.19
CA ARG A 33 2.76 7.42 1.74
C ARG A 33 1.76 6.37 1.28
N ILE A 34 0.69 6.14 2.05
CA ILE A 34 -0.40 5.23 1.67
C ILE A 34 -1.02 5.68 0.35
N ARG A 35 -1.38 6.97 0.21
CA ARG A 35 -1.94 7.49 -1.04
C ARG A 35 -1.02 7.28 -2.24
N ALA A 36 0.29 7.53 -2.07
CA ALA A 36 1.27 7.30 -3.13
C ALA A 36 1.39 5.81 -3.48
N ALA A 37 1.39 4.93 -2.48
CA ALA A 37 1.48 3.49 -2.65
C ALA A 37 0.27 2.86 -3.36
N LEU A 38 -0.92 3.46 -3.18
CA LEU A 38 -2.18 3.04 -3.83
C LEU A 38 -2.38 3.64 -5.23
N THR A 39 -1.55 4.60 -5.66
CA THR A 39 -1.67 5.19 -7.00
C THR A 39 -1.17 4.20 -8.03
N THR A 40 -2.06 3.68 -8.88
CA THR A 40 -1.70 2.81 -10.02
C THR A 40 -0.86 3.56 -11.07
N THR A 41 0.04 2.83 -11.71
CA THR A 41 0.89 3.34 -12.80
C THR A 41 0.55 2.72 -14.15
N GLY A 42 -0.31 1.68 -14.18
CA GLY A 42 -0.63 0.91 -15.39
C GLY A 42 0.56 0.17 -16.01
N GLN A 43 1.67 0.02 -15.28
CA GLN A 43 2.89 -0.58 -15.80
C GLN A 43 2.75 -2.10 -16.03
N THR A 44 3.53 -2.64 -16.96
CA THR A 44 3.69 -4.10 -17.10
C THR A 44 4.73 -4.57 -16.08
N LEU A 45 4.29 -5.37 -15.11
CA LEU A 45 5.10 -5.83 -13.99
C LEU A 45 5.94 -7.06 -14.34
N LEU A 46 5.37 -7.96 -15.14
CA LEU A 46 6.03 -9.18 -15.56
C LEU A 46 5.59 -9.53 -16.98
N THR A 47 6.55 -9.94 -17.79
CA THR A 47 6.26 -10.73 -18.99
C THR A 47 7.15 -11.95 -18.95
N ARG A 48 6.56 -13.14 -18.92
CA ARG A 48 7.29 -14.40 -18.92
C ARG A 48 6.80 -15.27 -20.06
N GLN A 49 7.72 -15.63 -20.94
CA GLN A 49 7.43 -16.50 -22.06
C GLN A 49 7.93 -17.92 -21.79
N THR A 50 7.08 -18.88 -22.09
CA THR A 50 7.41 -20.30 -22.25
C THR A 50 7.29 -20.63 -23.74
N ARG A 51 7.58 -21.87 -24.14
CA ARG A 51 7.65 -22.25 -25.55
C ARG A 51 6.42 -21.85 -26.40
N ARG A 52 5.21 -21.93 -25.85
CA ARG A 52 3.97 -21.65 -26.58
C ARG A 52 3.05 -20.66 -25.87
N PHE A 53 3.42 -20.22 -24.67
CA PHE A 53 2.56 -19.40 -23.84
C PHE A 53 3.33 -18.24 -23.25
N ARG A 54 2.67 -17.10 -23.15
CA ARG A 54 3.19 -15.89 -22.52
C ARG A 54 2.27 -15.51 -21.38
N LEU A 55 2.83 -15.42 -20.18
CA LEU A 55 2.17 -14.80 -19.04
C LEU A 55 2.53 -13.31 -19.02
N VAL A 56 1.53 -12.45 -19.08
CA VAL A 56 1.69 -11.00 -18.98
C VAL A 56 0.95 -10.53 -17.73
N VAL A 57 1.65 -9.86 -16.83
CA VAL A 57 1.07 -9.28 -15.60
C VAL A 57 1.22 -7.78 -15.67
N LYS A 58 0.12 -7.06 -15.48
CA LYS A 58 0.06 -5.59 -15.51
C LYS A 58 -0.65 -5.06 -14.28
N GLU A 59 -0.23 -3.89 -13.84
CA GLU A 59 -1.09 -3.10 -12.96
C GLU A 59 -2.38 -2.75 -13.69
N SER A 60 -3.47 -2.80 -12.94
CA SER A 60 -4.81 -2.56 -13.42
C SER A 60 -5.42 -1.38 -12.67
N ASP A 61 -6.31 -0.67 -13.33
CA ASP A 61 -7.05 0.45 -12.73
C ASP A 61 -8.28 -0.02 -11.96
N TYR A 62 -8.49 -1.34 -11.85
CA TYR A 62 -9.50 -1.91 -10.97
C TYR A 62 -9.24 -1.47 -9.52
N PRO A 63 -10.29 -1.11 -8.76
CA PRO A 63 -10.13 -0.71 -7.38
C PRO A 63 -9.66 -1.90 -6.53
N CYS A 64 -8.60 -1.69 -5.75
CA CYS A 64 -8.19 -2.60 -4.69
C CYS A 64 -8.72 -2.14 -3.34
N TRP A 65 -9.50 -3.01 -2.72
CA TRP A 65 -10.11 -2.77 -1.41
C TRP A 65 -9.27 -3.44 -0.34
N LEU A 66 -9.05 -2.71 0.75
CA LEU A 66 -8.43 -3.18 1.98
C LEU A 66 -9.32 -2.64 3.08
N ASP A 67 -10.23 -3.49 3.53
CA ASP A 67 -11.19 -3.12 4.57
C ASP A 67 -10.53 -3.22 5.95
N GLU A 68 -11.11 -2.54 6.94
CA GLU A 68 -10.59 -2.51 8.32
C GLU A 68 -10.52 -3.91 8.96
N ASP A 69 -11.41 -4.81 8.54
CA ASP A 69 -11.51 -6.19 9.02
C ASP A 69 -10.69 -7.20 8.17
N ASP A 70 -9.95 -6.74 7.16
CA ASP A 70 -9.11 -7.64 6.34
C ASP A 70 -7.90 -8.13 7.15
N GLU A 71 -7.76 -9.45 7.27
CA GLU A 71 -6.65 -10.09 7.99
C GLU A 71 -5.27 -9.69 7.42
N ASN A 72 -5.20 -9.27 6.15
CA ASN A 72 -3.97 -8.84 5.48
C ASN A 72 -3.65 -7.36 5.69
N LEU A 73 -4.57 -6.54 6.21
CA LEU A 73 -4.36 -5.10 6.38
C LEU A 73 -3.08 -4.76 7.14
N PRO A 74 -2.74 -5.41 8.28
CA PRO A 74 -1.49 -5.13 8.99
C PRO A 74 -0.24 -5.43 8.14
N VAL A 75 -0.28 -6.49 7.34
CA VAL A 75 0.85 -6.91 6.49
C VAL A 75 1.04 -5.94 5.34
N VAL A 76 -0.05 -5.49 4.71
CA VAL A 76 0.03 -4.51 3.62
C VAL A 76 0.51 -3.15 4.14
N LEU A 77 -0.01 -2.68 5.27
CA LEU A 77 0.44 -1.42 5.86
C LEU A 77 1.91 -1.47 6.27
N ASP A 78 2.40 -2.58 6.84
CA ASP A 78 3.83 -2.76 7.11
C ASP A 78 4.67 -2.68 5.83
N ALA A 79 4.23 -3.37 4.77
CA ALA A 79 4.93 -3.34 3.50
C ALA A 79 5.00 -1.92 2.90
N ILE A 80 3.92 -1.16 2.97
CA ILE A 80 3.87 0.22 2.48
C ILE A 80 4.73 1.15 3.35
N LEU A 81 4.44 1.21 4.65
CA LEU A 81 5.00 2.23 5.55
C LEU A 81 6.47 1.97 5.89
N ASN A 82 6.87 0.69 6.00
CA ASN A 82 8.21 0.32 6.45
C ASN A 82 9.11 -0.20 5.34
N ARG A 83 8.55 -0.67 4.22
CA ARG A 83 9.32 -1.29 3.12
C ARG A 83 9.20 -0.57 1.78
N GLY A 84 8.44 0.52 1.72
CA GLY A 84 8.24 1.31 0.51
C GLY A 84 7.54 0.53 -0.61
N ALA A 85 6.74 -0.48 -0.26
CA ALA A 85 5.98 -1.24 -1.24
C ALA A 85 4.79 -0.44 -1.78
N ARG A 86 4.28 -0.88 -2.93
CA ARG A 86 2.99 -0.42 -3.48
C ARG A 86 1.94 -1.50 -3.27
N PHE A 87 0.67 -1.11 -3.28
CA PHE A 87 -0.44 -2.04 -3.27
C PHE A 87 -1.38 -1.70 -4.42
N SER A 88 -1.64 -2.66 -5.29
CA SER A 88 -2.34 -2.40 -6.55
C SER A 88 -3.08 -3.64 -7.05
N ALA A 89 -4.07 -3.39 -7.90
CA ALA A 89 -4.74 -4.44 -8.64
C ALA A 89 -3.80 -4.92 -9.76
N VAL A 90 -3.68 -6.22 -9.89
CA VAL A 90 -2.83 -6.88 -10.87
C VAL A 90 -3.67 -7.77 -11.75
N GLU A 91 -3.66 -7.48 -13.04
CA GLU A 91 -4.32 -8.30 -14.04
C GLU A 91 -3.29 -9.18 -14.75
N MET A 92 -3.60 -10.46 -14.84
CA MET A 92 -2.73 -11.50 -15.37
C MET A 92 -3.39 -12.09 -16.61
N TYR A 93 -2.66 -12.17 -17.71
CA TYR A 93 -3.12 -12.75 -18.96
C TYR A 93 -2.24 -13.92 -19.36
N LEU A 94 -2.84 -15.07 -19.58
CA LEU A 94 -2.20 -16.20 -20.25
C LEU A 94 -2.51 -16.13 -21.74
N VAL A 95 -1.50 -15.86 -22.56
CA VAL A 95 -1.62 -15.71 -24.02
C VAL A 95 -1.01 -16.94 -24.70
N SER A 96 -1.67 -17.48 -25.72
CA SER A 96 -1.09 -18.49 -26.60
C SER A 96 -0.32 -17.82 -27.72
N ASP A 97 0.98 -18.09 -27.84
CA ASP A 97 1.81 -17.56 -28.93
C ASP A 97 1.45 -18.18 -30.29
N CYS A 98 0.82 -19.35 -30.30
CA CYS A 98 0.47 -20.03 -31.55
C CYS A 98 -0.74 -19.41 -32.27
N ILE A 99 -1.64 -18.77 -31.52
CA ILE A 99 -2.90 -18.21 -32.04
C ILE A 99 -3.08 -16.74 -31.65
N GLU A 100 -2.13 -16.16 -30.93
CA GLU A 100 -2.14 -14.77 -30.44
C GLU A 100 -3.39 -14.35 -29.65
N HIS A 101 -4.05 -15.32 -29.01
CA HIS A 101 -5.25 -15.09 -28.20
C HIS A 101 -4.98 -15.25 -26.70
N ILE A 102 -5.67 -14.44 -25.90
CA ILE A 102 -5.78 -14.61 -24.45
C ILE A 102 -6.59 -15.88 -24.20
N LEU A 103 -5.99 -16.86 -23.53
CA LEU A 103 -6.62 -18.10 -23.13
C LEU A 103 -7.31 -17.98 -21.77
N SER A 104 -6.78 -17.13 -20.89
CA SER A 104 -7.30 -16.92 -19.54
C SER A 104 -6.82 -15.57 -19.01
N SER A 105 -7.64 -14.94 -18.17
CA SER A 105 -7.29 -13.78 -17.39
C SER A 105 -7.64 -13.95 -15.92
N GLY A 106 -6.94 -13.24 -15.05
CA GLY A 106 -7.22 -13.19 -13.61
C GLY A 106 -6.89 -11.83 -13.04
N LEU A 107 -7.59 -11.44 -11.97
CA LEU A 107 -7.40 -10.19 -11.25
C LEU A 107 -7.13 -10.51 -9.77
N ALA A 108 -6.14 -9.85 -9.18
CA ALA A 108 -5.84 -9.95 -7.76
C ALA A 108 -5.39 -8.59 -7.23
N CYS A 109 -5.45 -8.38 -5.92
CA CYS A 109 -4.75 -7.27 -5.26
C CYS A 109 -3.46 -7.82 -4.65
N ASP A 110 -2.35 -7.12 -4.85
CA ASP A 110 -1.05 -7.61 -4.37
C ASP A 110 -0.13 -6.47 -3.93
N VAL A 111 0.84 -6.84 -3.08
CA VAL A 111 1.92 -5.97 -2.62
C VAL A 111 3.08 -6.04 -3.61
N LEU A 112 3.30 -4.95 -4.31
CA LEU A 112 4.34 -4.80 -5.32
C LEU A 112 5.62 -4.27 -4.67
N ARG A 113 6.71 -5.01 -4.82
CA ARG A 113 8.05 -4.54 -4.42
C ARG A 113 8.59 -3.60 -5.50
N ILE A 114 9.11 -2.45 -5.07
CA ILE A 114 9.83 -1.49 -5.92
C ILE A 114 11.27 -1.96 -6.10
#